data_AF-A0A7S2FXG2-F1
#
_entry.id   AF-A0A7S2FXG2-F1
#
_cell.length_a   1.000
_cell.length_b   1.000
_cell.length_c   1.000
_cell.angle_alpha   90.00
_cell.angle_beta   90.00
_cell.angle_gamma   90.00
#
_symmetry.space_group_name_H-M   'P 1'
#
loop_
_entity.id
_entity.type
_entity.pdbx_description
1 polymer ?
#
loop_
_entity_poly.entity_id
_entity_poly.type
_entity_poly.pdbx_seq_one_letter_code
_entity_poly.pdbx_strand_id
1 'polypeptide(L)'
;VLTEVIHLVANTEKEGMLVSMVATRLRQAITSIGRSTEDPLSKLDFQELMVQPEVASLCQDVGVNVVVLVDMSDVIFESIDKDGSGMNFESLVEVVLNMRGTNPATVKDVKEQLRVIKGLVNDSTSGVLHKLTRGFEKLSKE
;
A
#
# COMPACT_ATOMS: atom_id res chain seq x y z
N VAL A 1 -5.50 1.50 36.96
CA VAL A 1 -4.02 1.35 36.91
C VAL A 1 -3.56 -0.09 36.63
N LEU A 2 -3.72 -1.07 37.53
CA LEU A 2 -3.27 -2.46 37.24
C LEU A 2 -4.02 -3.11 36.05
N THR A 3 -5.34 -2.94 35.98
CA THR A 3 -6.16 -3.46 34.88
C THR A 3 -5.84 -2.81 33.53
N GLU A 4 -5.48 -1.53 33.53
CA GLU A 4 -5.10 -0.79 32.31
C GLU A 4 -3.76 -1.26 31.77
N VAL A 5 -2.77 -1.49 32.64
CA VAL A 5 -1.45 -2.01 32.23
C VAL A 5 -1.60 -3.44 31.69
N ILE A 6 -2.40 -4.29 32.33
CA ILE A 6 -2.65 -5.66 31.84
C ILE A 6 -3.33 -5.62 30.47
N HIS A 7 -4.31 -4.73 30.27
CA HIS A 7 -4.94 -4.56 28.96
C HIS A 7 -3.96 -4.05 27.89
N LEU A 8 -3.08 -3.10 28.24
CA LEU A 8 -2.07 -2.60 27.32
C LEU A 8 -1.07 -3.69 26.92
N VAL A 9 -0.54 -4.44 27.88
CA VAL A 9 0.39 -5.55 27.62
C VAL A 9 -0.29 -6.62 26.76
N ALA A 10 -1.52 -7.02 27.10
CA ALA A 10 -2.26 -8.01 26.34
C ALA A 10 -2.53 -7.58 24.90
N ASN A 11 -2.80 -6.29 24.65
CA ASN A 11 -2.97 -5.77 23.29
C ASN A 11 -1.64 -5.77 22.52
N THR A 12 -0.54 -5.35 23.16
CA THR A 12 0.79 -5.37 22.53
C THR A 12 1.26 -6.78 22.21
N GLU A 13 1.02 -7.75 23.10
CA GLU A 13 1.35 -9.16 22.85
C GLU A 13 0.52 -9.76 21.72
N LYS A 14 -0.79 -9.51 21.70
CA LYS A 14 -1.67 -9.91 20.60
C LYS A 14 -1.19 -9.34 19.28
N GLU A 15 -0.78 -8.07 19.30
CA GLU A 15 -0.30 -7.42 18.10
C GLU A 15 1.03 -7.99 17.62
N GLY A 16 1.96 -8.28 18.54
CA GLY A 16 3.20 -8.99 18.20
C GLY A 16 2.95 -10.36 17.56
N MET A 17 1.95 -11.11 18.06
CA MET A 17 1.54 -12.38 17.46
C MET A 17 0.97 -12.19 16.05
N LEU A 18 0.12 -11.19 15.84
CA LEU A 18 -0.46 -10.90 14.53
C LEU A 18 0.63 -10.52 13.50
N VAL A 19 1.56 -9.64 13.87
CA VAL A 19 2.69 -9.26 13.00
C VAL A 19 3.52 -10.48 12.62
N SER A 20 3.86 -11.33 13.59
CA SER A 20 4.63 -12.56 13.34
C SER A 20 3.90 -13.53 12.40
N MET A 21 2.58 -13.70 12.60
CA MET A 21 1.73 -14.53 11.75
C MET A 21 1.70 -14.00 10.30
N VAL A 22 1.47 -12.69 10.12
CA VAL A 22 1.42 -12.05 8.80
C VAL A 22 2.76 -12.19 8.08
N ALA A 23 3.87 -11.87 8.76
CA ALA A 23 5.20 -12.01 8.18
C ALA A 23 5.49 -13.46 7.76
N THR A 24 5.13 -14.44 8.59
CA THR A 24 5.35 -15.86 8.28
C THR A 24 4.56 -16.29 7.04
N ARG A 25 3.29 -15.90 6.95
CA ARG A 25 2.41 -16.26 5.82
C ARG A 25 2.83 -15.55 4.53
N LEU A 26 3.22 -14.28 4.61
CA LEU A 26 3.75 -13.55 3.46
C LEU A 26 5.07 -14.15 2.95
N ARG A 27 5.98 -14.61 3.83
CA ARG A 27 7.20 -15.33 3.38
C ARG A 27 6.85 -16.61 2.63
N GLN A 28 5.87 -17.36 3.11
CA GLN A 28 5.42 -18.59 2.44
C GLN A 28 4.85 -18.27 1.05
N ALA A 29 4.04 -17.22 0.94
CA ALA A 29 3.49 -16.78 -0.33
C ALA A 29 4.57 -16.29 -1.31
N ILE A 30 5.57 -15.53 -0.86
CA ILE A 30 6.73 -15.13 -1.69
C ILE A 30 7.51 -16.36 -2.19
N THR A 31 7.67 -17.36 -1.33
CA THR A 31 8.32 -18.62 -1.73
C THR A 31 7.49 -19.37 -2.78
N SER A 32 6.16 -19.33 -2.68
CA SER A 32 5.27 -20.01 -3.64
C SER A 32 5.30 -19.41 -5.05
N ILE A 33 5.58 -18.11 -5.17
CA ILE A 33 5.79 -17.45 -6.49
C ILE A 33 7.23 -17.64 -7.00
N GLY A 34 8.06 -18.41 -6.30
CA GLY A 34 9.44 -18.72 -6.69
C GLY A 34 10.43 -17.57 -6.45
N ARG A 35 10.11 -16.63 -5.56
CA ARG A 35 10.96 -15.49 -5.21
C ARG A 35 11.65 -15.70 -3.86
N SER A 36 12.78 -15.02 -3.66
CA SER A 36 13.48 -14.94 -2.37
C SER A 36 12.95 -13.76 -1.55
N THR A 37 13.02 -13.86 -0.23
CA THR A 37 12.71 -12.75 0.68
C THR A 37 13.83 -11.71 0.76
N GLU A 38 15.02 -12.05 0.25
CA GLU A 38 16.19 -11.17 0.19
C GLU A 38 16.19 -10.26 -1.04
N ASP A 39 15.44 -10.66 -2.08
CA ASP A 39 15.35 -9.91 -3.33
C ASP A 39 14.26 -8.83 -3.20
N PRO A 40 14.51 -7.60 -3.70
CA PRO A 40 13.47 -6.59 -3.75
C PRO A 40 12.32 -7.02 -4.65
N LEU A 41 11.09 -6.83 -4.17
CA LEU A 41 9.86 -7.09 -4.92
C LEU A 41 9.61 -5.93 -5.88
N SER A 42 9.44 -6.27 -7.16
CA SER A 42 8.93 -5.32 -8.13
C SER A 42 7.43 -5.07 -7.94
N LYS A 43 6.92 -3.99 -8.54
CA LYS A 43 5.48 -3.73 -8.55
C LYS A 43 4.66 -4.89 -9.14
N LEU A 44 5.17 -5.55 -10.18
CA LEU A 44 4.50 -6.69 -10.79
C LEU A 44 4.46 -7.88 -9.84
N ASP A 45 5.57 -8.19 -9.18
CA ASP A 45 5.63 -9.28 -8.19
C ASP A 45 4.66 -9.01 -7.02
N PHE A 46 4.56 -7.75 -6.58
CA PHE A 46 3.60 -7.33 -5.56
C PHE A 46 2.15 -7.57 -6.00
N GLN A 47 1.81 -7.20 -7.24
CA GLN A 47 0.46 -7.42 -7.78
C GLN A 47 0.15 -8.92 -7.89
N GLU A 48 1.08 -9.73 -8.38
CA GLU A 48 0.92 -11.19 -8.46
C GLU A 48 0.77 -11.84 -7.09
N LEU A 49 1.51 -11.35 -6.08
CA LEU A 49 1.41 -11.82 -4.70
C LEU A 49 0.02 -11.51 -4.11
N MET A 50 -0.51 -10.32 -4.34
CA MET A 50 -1.82 -9.89 -3.79
C MET A 50 -3.01 -10.60 -4.45
N VAL A 51 -2.84 -11.17 -5.64
CA VAL A 51 -3.86 -11.97 -6.32
C VAL A 51 -3.92 -13.41 -5.80
N GLN A 52 -2.89 -13.88 -5.07
CA GLN A 52 -2.91 -15.21 -4.48
C GLN A 52 -4.06 -15.33 -3.46
N PRO A 53 -4.94 -16.34 -3.58
CA PRO A 53 -6.08 -16.50 -2.67
C PRO A 53 -5.69 -16.57 -1.19
N GLU A 54 -4.54 -17.19 -0.89
CA GLU A 54 -4.01 -17.28 0.46
C GLU A 54 -3.62 -15.92 1.04
N VAL A 55 -3.00 -15.06 0.23
CA VAL A 55 -2.61 -13.70 0.62
C VAL A 55 -3.83 -12.80 0.72
N ALA A 56 -4.77 -12.92 -0.22
CA ALA A 56 -6.00 -12.14 -0.18
C ALA A 56 -6.84 -12.46 1.07
N SER A 57 -6.97 -13.74 1.43
CA SER A 57 -7.62 -14.17 2.67
C SER A 57 -6.89 -13.66 3.90
N LEU A 58 -5.55 -13.77 3.93
CA LEU A 58 -4.74 -13.25 5.03
C LEU A 58 -4.96 -11.75 5.25
N CYS A 59 -4.90 -10.96 4.17
CA CYS A 59 -5.12 -9.52 4.21
C CYS A 59 -6.52 -9.19 4.74
N GLN A 60 -7.55 -9.93 4.30
CA GLN A 60 -8.91 -9.74 4.79
C GLN A 60 -9.04 -10.08 6.29
N ASP A 61 -8.40 -11.15 6.75
CA ASP A 61 -8.41 -11.57 8.17
C ASP A 61 -7.79 -10.52 9.09
N VAL A 62 -6.79 -9.79 8.61
CA VAL A 62 -6.17 -8.69 9.38
C VAL A 62 -6.88 -7.34 9.20
N GLY A 63 -7.93 -7.27 8.38
CA GLY A 63 -8.71 -6.05 8.16
C GLY A 63 -8.14 -5.11 7.09
N VAL A 64 -7.39 -5.64 6.13
CA VAL A 64 -6.89 -4.92 4.95
C VAL A 64 -7.80 -5.20 3.75
N ASN A 65 -8.13 -4.15 3.00
CA ASN A 65 -8.84 -4.30 1.73
C ASN A 65 -7.83 -4.51 0.59
N VAL A 66 -7.73 -5.74 0.10
CA VAL A 66 -6.79 -6.14 -0.95
C VAL A 66 -7.02 -5.37 -2.26
N VAL A 67 -8.28 -5.09 -2.62
CA VAL A 67 -8.60 -4.36 -3.86
C VAL A 67 -8.02 -2.96 -3.81
N VAL A 68 -8.25 -2.26 -2.69
CA VAL A 68 -7.70 -0.91 -2.46
C VAL A 68 -6.18 -0.95 -2.42
N LEU A 69 -5.60 -1.97 -1.79
CA LEU A 69 -4.15 -2.13 -1.70
C LEU A 69 -3.49 -2.29 -3.08
N VAL A 70 -4.11 -3.05 -3.99
CA VAL A 70 -3.63 -3.23 -5.37
C VAL A 70 -3.81 -1.95 -6.19
N ASP A 71 -4.95 -1.27 -6.08
CA ASP A 71 -5.18 0.03 -6.75
C ASP A 71 -4.19 1.11 -6.28
N MET A 72 -3.80 1.08 -5.00
CA MET A 72 -2.83 2.01 -4.42
C MET A 72 -1.36 1.61 -4.69
N SER A 73 -1.10 0.51 -5.40
CA SER A 73 0.26 0.02 -5.65
C SER A 73 1.17 1.08 -6.30
N ASP A 74 0.64 1.90 -7.22
CA ASP A 74 1.39 3.02 -7.81
C ASP A 74 1.90 4.01 -6.76
N VAL A 75 1.01 4.47 -5.87
CA VAL A 75 1.32 5.44 -4.83
C VAL A 75 2.27 4.85 -3.78
N ILE A 76 2.08 3.58 -3.43
CA ILE A 76 2.92 2.86 -2.48
C ILE A 76 4.36 2.79 -3.01
N PHE A 77 4.53 2.37 -4.27
CA PHE A 77 5.84 2.28 -4.89
C PHE A 77 6.47 3.66 -5.13
N GLU A 78 5.72 4.70 -5.49
CA GLU A 78 6.25 6.07 -5.56
C GLU A 78 6.82 6.57 -4.22
N SER A 79 6.25 6.12 -3.09
CA SER A 79 6.68 6.55 -1.76
C SER A 79 7.92 5.81 -1.25
N ILE A 80 8.05 4.52 -1.58
CA ILE A 80 9.08 3.60 -1.07
C ILE A 80 10.24 3.46 -2.07
N ASP A 81 9.93 3.38 -3.36
CA ASP A 81 10.87 3.09 -4.44
C ASP A 81 11.35 4.37 -5.15
N LYS A 82 12.04 5.23 -4.41
CA LYS A 82 12.57 6.49 -4.97
C LYS A 82 13.73 6.27 -5.96
N ASP A 83 14.42 5.15 -5.86
CA ASP A 83 15.62 4.83 -6.63
C ASP A 83 15.41 3.70 -7.66
N GLY A 84 14.20 3.14 -7.79
CA GLY A 84 13.88 2.02 -8.68
C GLY A 84 14.44 0.67 -8.21
N SER A 85 14.80 0.57 -6.92
CA SER A 85 15.36 -0.61 -6.27
C SER A 85 14.29 -1.59 -5.78
N GLY A 86 13.00 -1.24 -5.83
CA GLY A 86 11.89 -2.10 -5.42
C GLY A 86 11.63 -2.14 -3.91
N MET A 87 10.66 -2.96 -3.50
CA MET A 87 10.21 -3.04 -2.11
C MET A 87 10.87 -4.23 -1.39
N ASN A 88 11.54 -4.00 -0.26
CA ASN A 88 12.06 -5.09 0.56
C ASN A 88 10.93 -5.78 1.37
N PHE A 89 11.21 -6.98 1.88
CA PHE A 89 10.23 -7.76 2.62
C PHE A 89 9.69 -7.04 3.87
N GLU A 90 10.55 -6.32 4.59
CA GLU A 90 10.14 -5.59 5.80
C GLU A 90 9.14 -4.47 5.47
N SER A 91 9.38 -3.72 4.39
CA SER A 91 8.48 -2.68 3.89
C SER A 91 7.16 -3.27 3.42
N LEU A 92 7.16 -4.46 2.80
CA LEU A 92 5.94 -5.15 2.42
C LEU A 92 5.06 -5.44 3.65
N VAL A 93 5.65 -6.02 4.69
CA VAL A 93 4.93 -6.35 5.93
C VAL A 93 4.40 -5.07 6.57
N GLU A 94 5.21 -4.01 6.63
CA GLU A 94 4.81 -2.73 7.18
C GLU A 94 3.64 -2.10 6.38
N VAL A 95 3.69 -2.11 5.04
CA VAL A 95 2.61 -1.61 4.19
C VAL A 95 1.30 -2.34 4.45
N VAL A 96 1.33 -3.68 4.50
CA VAL A 96 0.13 -4.49 4.77
C VAL A 96 -0.45 -4.16 6.15
N LEU A 97 0.38 -4.09 7.18
CA LEU A 97 -0.08 -3.78 8.54
C LEU A 97 -0.59 -2.34 8.68
N ASN A 98 0.02 -1.38 7.98
CA ASN A 98 -0.40 0.02 8.00
C ASN A 98 -1.73 0.25 7.29
N MET A 99 -2.08 -0.61 6.33
CA MET A 99 -3.34 -0.55 5.58
C MET A 99 -4.52 -1.23 6.27
N ARG A 100 -4.36 -1.71 7.51
CA ARG A 100 -5.49 -2.24 8.29
C ARG A 100 -6.44 -1.12 8.67
N GLY A 101 -7.74 -1.34 8.47
CA GLY A 101 -8.78 -0.37 8.82
C GLY A 101 -8.86 -0.04 10.32
N THR A 102 -8.28 -0.88 11.18
CA THR A 102 -8.18 -0.67 12.63
C THR A 102 -6.96 0.14 13.05
N ASN A 103 -6.03 0.44 12.12
CA ASN A 103 -4.85 1.23 12.41
C ASN A 103 -5.25 2.70 12.63
N PRO A 104 -4.89 3.33 13.77
CA PRO A 104 -5.22 4.73 14.02
C PRO A 104 -4.60 5.66 12.96
N ALA A 105 -5.44 6.34 12.18
CA ALA A 105 -4.96 7.34 11.24
C ALA A 105 -4.45 8.58 11.97
N THR A 106 -3.27 9.07 11.58
CA THR A 106 -2.66 10.28 12.14
C THR A 106 -2.87 11.50 11.23
N VAL A 107 -2.66 12.69 11.78
CA VAL A 107 -2.68 13.95 10.99
C VAL A 107 -1.61 13.91 9.88
N LYS A 108 -0.50 13.22 10.11
CA LYS A 108 0.56 13.02 9.09
C LYS A 108 0.00 12.23 7.90
N ASP A 109 -0.76 11.17 8.14
CA ASP A 109 -1.34 10.33 7.09
C ASP A 109 -2.36 11.12 6.26
N VAL A 110 -3.21 11.91 6.92
CA VAL A 110 -4.17 12.79 6.22
C VAL A 110 -3.44 13.84 5.37
N LYS A 111 -2.37 14.44 5.90
CA LYS A 111 -1.58 15.44 5.17
C LYS A 111 -0.90 14.81 3.94
N GLU A 112 -0.40 13.59 4.07
CA GLU A 112 0.21 12.86 2.96
C GLU A 112 -0.81 12.49 1.88
N GLN A 113 -1.97 11.96 2.28
CA GLN A 113 -3.08 11.70 1.34
C GLN A 113 -3.52 12.98 0.61
N LEU A 114 -3.65 14.10 1.31
CA LEU A 114 -3.97 15.39 0.70
C LEU A 114 -2.89 15.88 -0.28
N ARG A 115 -1.61 15.58 -0.03
CA ARG A 115 -0.51 15.88 -0.96
C ARG A 115 -0.68 15.10 -2.27
N VAL A 116 -0.94 13.79 -2.17
CA VAL A 116 -1.18 12.92 -3.33
C VAL A 116 -2.41 13.39 -4.12
N ILE A 117 -3.54 13.64 -3.44
CA ILE A 117 -4.77 14.14 -4.08
C ILE A 117 -4.52 15.47 -4.79
N LYS A 118 -3.80 16.41 -4.18
CA LYS A 118 -3.46 17.70 -4.80
C LYS A 118 -2.63 17.51 -6.07
N GLY A 119 -1.66 16.61 -6.06
CA GLY A 119 -0.87 16.26 -7.25
C GLY A 119 -1.77 15.74 -8.37
N LEU A 120 -2.56 14.69 -8.08
CA LEU A 120 -3.48 14.07 -9.04
C LEU A 120 -4.48 15.05 -9.64
N VAL A 121 -5.06 15.95 -8.82
CA VAL A 121 -6.00 16.98 -9.28
C VAL A 121 -5.31 18.00 -10.19
N ASN A 122 -4.09 18.44 -9.83
CA ASN A 122 -3.34 19.40 -10.63
C ASN A 122 -2.91 18.82 -11.99
N ASP A 123 -2.46 17.58 -12.02
CA ASP A 123 -2.05 16.87 -13.24
C ASP A 123 -3.25 16.62 -14.15
N SER A 124 -4.37 16.17 -13.57
CA SER A 124 -5.62 15.97 -14.30
C SER A 124 -6.15 17.28 -14.89
N THR A 125 -6.14 18.37 -14.12
CA THR A 125 -6.60 19.70 -14.57
C THR A 125 -5.73 20.23 -15.70
N SER A 126 -4.41 20.09 -15.58
CA SER A 126 -3.44 20.50 -16.62
C SER A 126 -3.63 19.68 -17.90
N GLY A 127 -3.84 18.36 -17.77
CA GLY A 127 -4.11 17.48 -18.90
C GLY A 127 -5.41 17.83 -19.64
N VAL A 128 -6.48 18.16 -18.91
CA VAL A 128 -7.76 18.60 -19.49
C VAL A 128 -7.60 19.95 -20.20
N LEU A 129 -6.96 20.94 -19.56
CA LEU A 129 -6.67 22.25 -20.17
C LEU A 129 -5.87 22.09 -21.46
N HIS A 130 -4.82 21.27 -21.46
CA HIS A 130 -3.99 21.04 -22.64
C HIS A 130 -4.81 20.40 -23.79
N LYS A 131 -5.68 19.43 -23.49
CA LYS A 131 -6.57 18.83 -24.50
C LYS A 131 -7.58 19.83 -25.04
N LEU A 132 -8.15 20.68 -24.19
CA LEU A 132 -9.07 21.74 -24.60
C LEU A 132 -8.39 22.76 -25.51
N THR A 133 -7.24 23.30 -25.10
CA THR A 133 -6.46 24.26 -25.92
C THR A 133 -6.13 23.67 -27.29
N ARG A 134 -5.66 22.43 -27.33
CA ARG A 134 -5.37 21.74 -28.60
C ARG A 134 -6.62 21.52 -29.46
N GLY A 135 -7.78 21.30 -28.84
CA GLY A 135 -9.06 21.22 -29.53
C GLY A 135 -9.48 22.55 -30.16
N PHE A 136 -9.36 23.64 -29.40
CA PHE A 136 -9.63 25.00 -29.88
C PHE A 136 -8.68 25.42 -31.01
N GLU A 137 -7.40 25.08 -30.92
CA GLU A 137 -6.42 25.35 -32.00
C GLU A 137 -6.73 24.61 -33.30
N LYS A 138 -7.33 23.42 -33.23
CA LYS A 138 -7.77 22.67 -34.42
C LYS A 138 -9.00 23.30 -35.05
N LEU A 139 -9.98 23.71 -34.24
CA LEU A 139 -11.20 24.37 -34.71
C LEU A 139 -10.93 25.77 -35.28
N SER A 140 -9.90 26.47 -34.78
CA SER A 140 -9.50 27.77 -35.31
C SER A 140 -8.77 27.71 -36.66
N LYS A 141 -8.45 26.51 -37.16
CA LYS A 141 -7.73 26.28 -38.42
C LYS A 141 -8.62 25.71 -39.54
N GLU A 142 -9.88 25.38 -39.25
CA GLU A 142 -10.95 25.14 -40.23
C GLU A 142 -11.75 26.42 -40.45
#